data_AF-A0A2T9ZWG0-F1
#
_entry.id   AF-A0A2T9ZWG0-F1
#
_cell.length_a   1.000
_cell.length_b   1.000
_cell.length_c   1.000
_cell.angle_alpha   90.00
_cell.angle_beta   90.00
_cell.angle_gamma   90.00
#
_symmetry.space_group_name_H-M   'P 1'
#
loop_
_entity.id
_entity.type
_entity.pdbx_description
1 polymer ?
#
loop_
_entity_poly.entity_id
_entity_poly.type
_entity_poly.pdbx_seq_one_letter_code
_entity_poly.pdbx_strand_id
1 'polypeptide(L)'
;MAQEREYSNEISKWLQEFIRQDSASGILLIIAAVLALVLENSPLSWLYDALLDTPVEIRIGELQLAKPLLLWINDGLMAVFFMLSGLEVKREFLEGELSRPDQIIL
;
A
#
# COMPACT_ATOMS: atom_id res chain seq x y z
N MET A 1 -10.01 -32.97 10.25
CA MET A 1 -11.03 -32.33 9.40
C MET A 1 -11.91 -31.30 10.13
N ALA A 2 -12.54 -31.60 11.28
CA ALA A 2 -13.34 -30.60 12.02
C ALA A 2 -12.48 -29.52 12.73
N GLN A 3 -11.39 -29.94 13.39
CA GLN A 3 -10.47 -29.06 14.13
C GLN A 3 -9.72 -28.04 13.25
N GLU A 4 -9.43 -28.40 11.99
CA GLU A 4 -8.79 -27.52 10.98
C GLU A 4 -9.72 -26.38 10.54
N ARG A 5 -11.03 -26.66 10.43
CA ARG A 5 -12.05 -25.65 10.09
C ARG A 5 -12.29 -24.68 11.24
N GLU A 6 -12.22 -25.16 12.47
CA GLU A 6 -12.39 -24.33 13.66
C GLU A 6 -11.22 -23.36 13.86
N TYR A 7 -9.97 -23.81 13.64
CA TYR A 7 -8.79 -22.94 13.67
C TYR A 7 -8.82 -21.87 12.58
N SER A 8 -9.22 -22.22 11.36
CA SER A 8 -9.36 -21.26 10.26
C SER A 8 -10.40 -20.18 10.58
N ASN A 9 -11.52 -20.55 11.20
CA ASN A 9 -12.57 -19.60 11.59
C ASN A 9 -12.08 -18.63 12.68
N GLU A 10 -11.35 -19.10 13.69
CA GLU A 10 -10.81 -18.23 14.74
C GLU A 10 -9.77 -17.23 14.20
N ILE A 11 -8.86 -17.67 13.32
CA ILE A 11 -7.90 -16.79 12.66
C ILE A 11 -8.62 -15.72 11.82
N SER A 12 -9.67 -16.11 11.09
CA SER A 12 -10.42 -15.16 10.24
C SER A 12 -11.13 -14.09 11.07
N LYS A 13 -11.73 -14.46 12.21
CA LYS A 13 -12.36 -13.51 13.13
C LYS A 13 -11.34 -12.55 13.72
N TRP A 14 -10.20 -13.09 14.17
CA TRP A 14 -9.11 -12.27 14.71
C TRP A 14 -8.57 -11.28 13.65
N LEU A 15 -8.40 -11.73 12.40
CA LEU A 15 -7.91 -10.88 11.32
C LEU A 15 -8.91 -9.76 10.98
N GLN A 16 -10.21 -10.06 10.98
CA GLN A 16 -11.26 -9.05 10.77
C GLN A 16 -11.27 -8.00 11.88
N GLU A 17 -11.15 -8.44 13.14
CA GLU A 17 -11.11 -7.53 14.28
C GLU A 17 -9.85 -6.67 14.28
N PHE A 18 -8.70 -7.26 13.89
CA PHE A 18 -7.46 -6.53 13.74
C PHE A 18 -7.55 -5.46 12.64
N ILE A 19 -8.02 -5.82 11.43
CA ILE A 19 -8.15 -4.86 10.31
C ILE A 19 -9.11 -3.71 10.64
N ARG A 20 -10.07 -3.92 11.54
CA ARG A 20 -11.02 -2.91 12.00
C ARG A 20 -10.42 -1.84 12.92
N GLN A 21 -9.22 -2.05 13.46
CA GLN A 21 -8.57 -1.07 14.34
C GLN A 21 -7.91 0.04 13.52
N ASP A 22 -8.09 1.29 13.93
CA ASP A 22 -7.49 2.46 13.27
C ASP A 22 -5.94 2.35 13.20
N SER A 23 -5.32 1.74 14.21
CA SER A 23 -3.88 1.52 14.31
C SER A 23 -3.34 0.38 13.44
N ALA A 24 -4.20 -0.50 12.91
CA ALA A 24 -3.76 -1.68 12.17
C ALA A 24 -3.01 -1.31 10.88
N SER A 25 -3.43 -0.24 10.21
CA SER A 25 -2.75 0.32 9.04
C SER A 25 -1.31 0.73 9.35
N GLY A 26 -1.09 1.43 10.47
CA GLY A 26 0.23 1.86 10.92
C GLY A 26 1.13 0.69 11.32
N ILE A 27 0.59 -0.31 12.02
CA ILE A 27 1.34 -1.52 12.40
C ILE A 27 1.77 -2.30 11.16
N LEU A 28 0.87 -2.50 10.19
CA LEU A 28 1.18 -3.18 8.93
C LEU A 28 2.29 -2.44 8.15
N LEU A 29 2.25 -1.11 8.11
CA LEU A 29 3.27 -0.30 7.46
C LEU A 29 4.65 -0.50 8.11
N ILE A 30 4.72 -0.49 9.44
CA ILE A 30 5.98 -0.71 10.17
C ILE A 30 6.52 -2.12 9.91
N ILE A 31 5.66 -3.14 9.94
CA ILE A 31 6.05 -4.52 9.65
C ILE A 31 6.60 -4.63 8.22
N ALA A 32 5.91 -4.04 7.23
CA ALA A 32 6.38 -4.04 5.84
C ALA A 32 7.75 -3.37 5.69
N ALA A 33 7.97 -2.23 6.36
CA ALA A 33 9.24 -1.53 6.34
C ALA A 33 10.37 -2.36 6.98
N VAL A 34 10.12 -2.98 8.14
CA VAL A 34 11.09 -3.86 8.80
C VAL A 34 11.40 -5.06 7.92
N LEU A 35 10.40 -5.68 7.30
CA LEU A 35 10.61 -6.80 6.37
C LEU A 35 11.46 -6.40 5.17
N ALA A 36 11.21 -5.22 4.58
CA ALA A 36 12.02 -4.69 3.49
C ALA A 36 13.48 -4.51 3.92
N LEU A 37 13.73 -3.90 5.08
CA LEU A 37 15.08 -3.74 5.63
C LEU A 37 15.76 -5.09 5.88
N VAL A 38 15.05 -6.06 6.44
CA VAL A 38 15.59 -7.40 6.69
C VAL A 38 15.95 -8.09 5.38
N LEU A 39 15.08 -8.05 4.37
CA LEU A 39 15.33 -8.66 3.06
C LEU A 39 16.55 -8.03 2.38
N GLU A 40 16.62 -6.71 2.36
CA GLU A 40 17.71 -5.94 1.74
C GLU A 40 19.06 -6.19 2.42
N ASN A 41 19.08 -6.38 3.74
CA ASN A 41 20.31 -6.63 4.50
C ASN A 41 20.65 -8.13 4.64
N SER A 42 19.89 -9.02 4.00
CA SER A 42 20.07 -10.47 4.09
C SER A 42 20.82 -11.04 2.89
N PRO A 43 21.29 -12.32 2.95
CA PRO A 43 21.84 -13.01 1.78
C PRO A 43 20.84 -13.18 0.61
N LEU A 44 19.56 -12.84 0.79
CA LEU A 44 18.55 -12.85 -0.27
C LEU A 44 18.41 -11.49 -0.98
N SER A 45 19.22 -10.48 -0.64
CA SER A 45 19.17 -9.15 -1.25
C SER A 45 19.24 -9.21 -2.79
N TRP A 46 20.14 -10.02 -3.34
CA TRP A 46 20.26 -10.21 -4.79
C TRP A 46 18.95 -10.69 -5.46
N LEU A 47 18.15 -11.50 -4.77
CA LEU A 47 16.86 -11.98 -5.29
C LEU A 47 15.80 -10.89 -5.19
N TYR A 48 15.84 -10.12 -4.10
CA TYR A 48 14.98 -8.95 -3.91
C TYR A 48 15.24 -7.90 -4.99
N ASP A 49 16.51 -7.55 -5.22
CA ASP A 49 16.95 -6.63 -6.28
C ASP A 49 16.56 -7.15 -7.66
N ALA A 50 16.85 -8.42 -7.97
CA ALA A 50 16.50 -8.99 -9.26
C ALA A 50 14.98 -8.96 -9.54
N LEU A 51 14.15 -9.16 -8.51
CA LEU A 51 12.71 -9.04 -8.62
C LEU A 51 12.30 -7.58 -8.91
N LEU A 52 12.83 -6.62 -8.17
CA LEU A 52 12.50 -5.20 -8.32
C LEU A 52 13.00 -4.60 -9.65
N ASP A 53 14.16 -5.05 -10.10
CA ASP A 53 14.80 -4.62 -11.36
C ASP A 53 14.26 -5.37 -12.59
N THR A 54 13.34 -6.32 -12.41
CA THR A 54 12.75 -7.07 -13.51
C THR A 54 12.17 -6.10 -14.55
N PRO A 55 12.65 -6.11 -15.80
CA PRO A 55 12.19 -5.19 -16.83
C PRO A 55 10.76 -5.55 -17.23
N VAL A 56 9.84 -4.60 -17.08
CA VAL A 56 8.44 -4.75 -17.49
C VAL A 56 8.16 -3.73 -18.60
N GLU A 57 7.79 -4.26 -19.77
CA GLU A 57 7.46 -3.47 -20.94
C GLU A 57 5.99 -3.63 -21.31
N ILE A 58 5.33 -2.49 -21.56
CA ILE A 58 4.01 -2.44 -22.20
C ILE A 58 4.15 -1.68 -23.50
N ARG A 59 3.70 -2.31 -24.60
CA ARG A 59 3.75 -1.75 -25.95
C ARG A 59 2.37 -1.68 -26.56
N ILE A 60 1.95 -0.51 -27.00
CA ILE A 60 0.68 -0.26 -27.69
C ILE A 60 0.96 0.58 -28.94
N GLY A 61 1.09 -0.07 -30.10
CA GLY A 61 1.54 0.59 -31.33
C GLY A 61 2.95 1.18 -31.18
N GLU A 62 3.10 2.48 -31.47
CA GLU A 62 4.36 3.22 -31.28
C GLU A 62 4.67 3.57 -29.82
N LEU A 63 3.66 3.51 -28.93
CA LEU A 63 3.86 3.78 -27.50
C LEU A 63 4.60 2.59 -26.87
N GLN A 64 5.81 2.86 -26.39
CA GLN A 64 6.66 1.89 -25.69
C GLN A 64 6.96 2.42 -24.30
N LEU A 65 6.49 1.71 -23.27
CA LEU A 65 6.80 2.03 -21.89
C LEU A 65 7.56 0.86 -21.29
N ALA A 66 8.87 1.01 -21.21
CA ALA A 66 9.77 0.04 -20.59
C ALA A 66 10.34 0.65 -19.32
N LYS A 67 10.05 0.04 -18.17
CA LYS A 67 10.62 0.43 -16.89
C LYS A 67 10.71 -0.76 -15.94
N PRO A 68 11.64 -0.73 -14.97
CA PRO A 68 11.74 -1.76 -13.94
C PRO A 68 10.43 -1.96 -13.18
N LEU A 69 10.20 -3.17 -12.67
CA LEU A 69 9.01 -3.53 -11.89
C LEU A 69 8.80 -2.56 -10.71
N LEU A 70 9.87 -2.14 -10.04
CA LEU A 70 9.82 -1.17 -8.95
C LEU A 70 9.11 0.14 -9.36
N LEU A 71 9.39 0.67 -10.56
CA LEU A 71 8.77 1.91 -11.03
C LEU A 71 7.29 1.71 -11.39
N TRP A 72 6.90 0.52 -11.85
CA TRP A 72 5.48 0.19 -12.04
C TRP A 72 4.73 0.14 -10.71
N ILE A 73 5.32 -0.51 -9.70
CA ILE A 73 4.74 -0.62 -8.36
C ILE A 73 4.58 0.79 -7.75
N ASN A 74 5.64 1.60 -7.80
CA ASN A 74 5.60 2.96 -7.27
C ASN A 74 4.51 3.80 -7.93
N ASP A 75 4.47 3.86 -9.26
CA ASP A 75 3.48 4.67 -9.96
C ASP A 75 2.04 4.17 -9.69
N GLY A 76 1.84 2.85 -9.67
CA GLY A 76 0.53 2.25 -9.41
C GLY A 76 0.03 2.51 -7.99
N LEU A 77 0.86 2.24 -6.98
CA LEU A 77 0.50 2.45 -5.58
C LEU A 77 0.32 3.94 -5.27
N MET A 78 1.19 4.80 -5.80
CA MET A 78 1.07 6.25 -5.62
C MET A 78 -0.20 6.79 -6.30
N ALA A 79 -0.58 6.28 -7.47
CA ALA A 79 -1.83 6.68 -8.12
C ALA A 79 -3.06 6.36 -7.26
N VAL A 80 -3.11 5.18 -6.64
CA VAL A 80 -4.20 4.81 -5.71
C VAL A 80 -4.17 5.67 -4.45
N PHE A 81 -2.97 5.86 -3.86
CA PHE A 81 -2.79 6.69 -2.67
C PHE A 81 -3.28 8.13 -2.91
N PHE A 82 -2.82 8.76 -3.99
CA PHE A 82 -3.22 10.13 -4.33
C PHE A 82 -4.69 10.24 -4.72
N MET A 83 -5.28 9.20 -5.34
CA MET A 83 -6.72 9.17 -5.59
C MET A 83 -7.51 9.24 -4.28
N LEU A 84 -7.18 8.36 -3.32
CA LEU A 84 -7.86 8.31 -2.02
C LEU A 84 -7.64 9.60 -1.22
N SER A 85 -6.38 10.05 -1.13
CA SER A 85 -6.04 11.29 -0.45
C SER A 85 -6.72 12.50 -1.11
N GLY A 86 -6.78 12.55 -2.44
CA GLY A 86 -7.45 13.62 -3.17
C GLY A 86 -8.96 13.64 -2.95
N LEU A 87 -9.61 12.46 -2.88
CA LEU A 87 -11.03 12.36 -2.52
C LEU A 87 -11.29 12.82 -1.09
N GLU A 88 -10.40 12.48 -0.16
CA GLU A 88 -10.50 12.93 1.23
C GLU A 88 -10.33 14.44 1.36
N VAL A 89 -9.32 15.02 0.68
CA VAL A 89 -9.13 16.48 0.63
C VAL A 89 -10.36 17.16 0.02
N LYS A 90 -10.93 16.59 -1.05
CA LYS A 90 -12.17 17.10 -1.65
C LYS A 90 -13.35 17.05 -0.66
N ARG A 91 -13.49 15.96 0.10
CA ARG A 91 -14.52 15.83 1.15
C ARG A 91 -14.36 16.91 2.22
N GLU A 92 -13.14 17.10 2.70
CA GLU A 92 -12.82 18.12 3.70
C GLU A 92 -13.07 19.56 3.20
N PHE A 93 -12.81 19.81 1.92
CA PHE A 93 -13.04 21.13 1.31
C PHE A 93 -14.53 21.47 1.09
N LEU A 94 -15.38 20.46 0.90
CA LEU A 94 -16.81 20.67 0.63
C LEU A 94 -17.68 20.66 1.90
N GLU A 95 -17.38 19.76 2.82
CA GLU A 95 -18.22 19.48 3.98
C GLU A 95 -17.44 19.48 5.31
N GLY A 96 -16.11 19.47 5.26
CA GLY A 96 -15.25 19.37 6.43
C GLY A 96 -14.63 20.70 6.88
N GLU A 97 -13.55 20.61 7.64
CA GLU A 97 -12.95 21.76 8.33
C GLU A 97 -12.28 22.76 7.37
N LEU A 98 -11.90 22.29 6.18
CA LEU A 98 -11.31 23.13 5.12
C LEU A 98 -12.35 23.91 4.32
N SER A 99 -13.65 23.75 4.62
CA SER A 99 -14.73 24.47 3.93
C SER A 99 -14.83 25.94 4.35
N ARG A 100 -14.25 26.31 5.51
CA ARG A 100 -14.32 27.67 6.05
C ARG A 100 -12.93 28.33 6.01
N PRO A 101 -12.73 29.40 5.21
CA PRO A 101 -11.47 30.12 5.14
C PRO A 101 -10.96 30.62 6.50
N ASP A 102 -11.88 30.95 7.41
CA ASP A 102 -11.59 31.45 8.75
C ASP A 102 -10.92 30.41 9.66
N GLN A 103 -11.01 29.12 9.35
CA GLN A 103 -10.34 28.04 10.08
C GLN A 103 -8.97 27.68 9.49
N ILE A 104 -8.63 28.22 8.32
CA ILE A 104 -7.39 27.93 7.58
C ILE A 104 -6.29 28.95 7.91
N ILE A 105 -6.68 30.13 8.40
CA ILE A 105 -5.76 31.25 8.65
C ILE A 105 -5.67 31.48 10.16
N LEU A 106 -4.50 31.17 10.72
CA LEU A 106 -4.04 31.62 12.05
C LEU A 106 -3.78 33.14 12.04
#